data_AF-A0A679HSC2-F1
#
_entry.id   AF-A0A679HSC2-F1
#
_cell.length_a   1.000
_cell.length_b   1.000
_cell.length_c   1.000
_cell.angle_alpha   90.00
_cell.angle_beta   90.00
_cell.angle_gamma   90.00
#
_symmetry.space_group_name_H-M   'P 1'
#
loop_
_entity.id
_entity.type
_entity.pdbx_description
1 polymer ?
#
loop_
_entity_poly.entity_id
_entity_poly.type
_entity_poly.pdbx_seq_one_letter_code
_entity_poly.pdbx_strand_id
1 'polypeptide(L)'
;MNPMLKAAAGAVSAILISACSSVDTPRTDKNTSAQDSTKIVIDQPLYFSGPDGRDVVVQSGTYQLQQASDSELRLVSAAAISPILLSAQTTRSTPDVPKPIAMGTLYESQVYHLILLLPGSTAMETYGSVSGVHSRGGFGAQKGMVVLKADMLAIQPAEPQSLPDLVPTCGRVFCFGGPFGGTTCTLMTGVLNQGTAAAGPSQAKNGGNTQAVPALQPGQLHGLVFGNYYGQPPSTVQVDAANQVVETNEQNNVGQHICH
;
A
#
# COMPACT_ATOMS: atom_id res chain seq x y z
N MET A 1 43.84 -6.18 -65.65
CA MET A 1 44.59 -5.07 -65.02
C MET A 1 43.61 -4.29 -64.15
N ASN A 2 43.95 -4.17 -62.86
CA ASN A 2 43.23 -3.54 -61.73
C ASN A 2 42.82 -2.06 -61.99
N PRO A 3 41.83 -1.46 -61.28
CA PRO A 3 41.88 -1.23 -59.82
C PRO A 3 40.58 -1.51 -59.04
N MET A 4 40.62 -2.19 -57.89
CA MET A 4 41.00 -1.69 -56.55
C MET A 4 40.11 -0.53 -56.04
N LEU A 5 38.95 -0.86 -55.47
CA LEU A 5 38.09 0.06 -54.73
C LEU A 5 38.40 -0.07 -53.23
N LYS A 6 38.99 0.97 -52.64
CA LYS A 6 39.26 1.09 -51.20
C LYS A 6 37.97 1.51 -50.48
N ALA A 7 37.46 0.67 -49.59
CA ALA A 7 36.44 1.07 -48.61
C ALA A 7 37.11 1.78 -47.43
N ALA A 8 36.70 3.02 -47.17
CA ALA A 8 37.19 3.82 -46.07
C ALA A 8 36.51 3.41 -44.75
N ALA A 9 37.31 2.96 -43.79
CA ALA A 9 36.87 2.74 -42.42
C ALA A 9 36.76 4.10 -41.70
N GLY A 10 35.53 4.56 -41.47
CA GLY A 10 35.24 5.71 -40.63
C GLY A 10 35.27 5.30 -39.16
N ALA A 11 36.34 5.62 -38.45
CA ALA A 11 36.42 5.50 -37.00
C ALA A 11 35.63 6.65 -36.36
N VAL A 12 34.41 6.37 -35.87
CA VAL A 12 33.66 7.31 -35.05
C VAL A 12 34.15 7.19 -33.61
N SER A 13 34.91 8.20 -33.18
CA SER A 13 35.40 8.35 -31.82
C SER A 13 34.23 8.72 -30.89
N ALA A 14 33.81 7.78 -30.04
CA ALA A 14 32.83 8.04 -29.00
C ALA A 14 33.53 8.70 -27.79
N ILE A 15 33.24 9.97 -27.55
CA ILE A 15 33.68 10.71 -26.36
C ILE A 15 32.82 10.24 -25.18
N LEU A 16 33.40 9.42 -24.31
CA LEU A 16 32.82 9.04 -23.01
C LEU A 16 32.99 10.20 -22.01
N ILE A 17 31.95 11.02 -21.87
CA ILE A 17 31.86 11.99 -20.76
C ILE A 17 31.27 11.25 -19.56
N SER A 18 32.13 10.68 -18.74
CA SER A 18 31.75 10.07 -17.45
C SER A 18 31.59 11.19 -16.41
N ALA A 19 30.38 11.72 -16.27
CA ALA A 19 30.03 12.62 -15.18
C ALA A 19 29.52 11.79 -13.99
N CYS A 20 30.41 11.46 -13.06
CA CYS A 20 30.05 10.91 -11.75
C CYS A 20 29.33 12.01 -10.94
N SER A 21 28.03 12.16 -11.17
CA SER A 21 27.16 12.96 -10.30
C SER A 21 26.77 12.07 -9.13
N SER A 22 27.52 12.17 -8.03
CA SER A 22 27.09 11.63 -6.74
C SER A 22 25.84 12.41 -6.32
N VAL A 23 24.68 11.90 -6.71
CA VAL A 23 23.40 12.38 -6.18
C VAL A 23 23.38 11.96 -4.72
N ASP A 24 23.64 12.92 -3.82
CA ASP A 24 23.28 12.81 -2.41
C ASP A 24 21.77 12.67 -2.35
N THR A 25 21.30 11.42 -2.38
CA THR A 25 19.90 11.10 -2.14
C THR A 25 19.60 11.58 -0.73
N PRO A 26 18.71 12.57 -0.52
CA PRO A 26 18.31 12.97 0.82
C PRO A 26 17.76 11.72 1.49
N ARG A 27 18.50 11.23 2.50
CA ARG A 27 18.06 10.17 3.39
C ARG A 27 16.94 10.79 4.20
N THR A 28 15.73 10.71 3.67
CA THR A 28 14.50 10.90 4.44
C THR A 28 14.49 9.75 5.43
N ASP A 29 15.17 9.96 6.56
CA ASP A 29 14.92 9.22 7.78
C ASP A 29 13.46 9.53 8.10
N LYS A 30 12.58 8.68 7.56
CA LYS A 30 11.16 8.63 7.90
C LYS A 30 11.18 8.23 9.36
N ASN A 31 11.34 9.23 10.21
CA ASN A 31 11.07 9.19 11.63
C ASN A 31 9.57 8.92 11.72
N THR A 32 9.21 7.66 11.49
CA THR A 32 7.94 7.08 11.90
C THR A 32 7.96 7.27 13.40
N SER A 33 7.48 8.44 13.85
CA SER A 33 7.24 8.76 15.24
C SER A 33 6.58 7.52 15.81
N ALA A 34 7.28 6.85 16.72
CA ALA A 34 6.85 5.60 17.31
C ALA A 34 5.44 5.86 17.86
N GLN A 35 4.44 5.43 17.08
CA GLN A 35 3.05 5.67 17.40
C GLN A 35 2.84 5.00 18.74
N ASP A 36 2.44 5.79 19.73
CA ASP A 36 2.26 5.34 21.10
C ASP A 36 1.22 4.21 21.08
N SER A 37 1.71 2.97 21.09
CA SER A 37 0.93 1.75 20.83
C SER A 37 -0.12 1.47 21.88
N THR A 38 -0.16 2.30 22.93
CA THR A 38 -1.13 2.23 24.02
C THR A 38 -2.27 3.24 23.87
N LYS A 39 -2.29 4.03 22.79
CA LYS A 39 -3.38 4.97 22.52
C LYS A 39 -4.56 4.29 21.83
N ILE A 40 -5.76 4.57 22.32
CA ILE A 40 -7.04 4.16 21.74
C ILE A 40 -7.89 5.39 21.45
N VAL A 41 -8.82 5.24 20.52
CA VAL A 41 -9.85 6.24 20.21
C VAL A 41 -11.20 5.61 20.50
N ILE A 42 -12.01 6.32 21.28
CA ILE A 42 -13.39 5.96 21.60
C ILE A 42 -14.28 7.00 20.93
N ASP A 43 -15.06 6.59 19.94
CA ASP A 43 -15.81 7.54 19.09
C ASP A 43 -17.14 7.99 19.69
N GLN A 44 -17.64 7.27 20.70
CA GLN A 44 -18.92 7.56 21.37
C GLN A 44 -18.86 7.18 22.85
N PRO A 45 -19.73 7.75 23.71
CA PRO A 45 -19.77 7.36 25.11
C PRO A 45 -20.01 5.86 25.29
N LEU A 46 -19.25 5.24 26.19
CA LEU A 46 -19.32 3.83 26.54
C LEU A 46 -19.51 3.66 28.05
N TYR A 47 -20.17 2.59 28.43
CA TYR A 47 -20.43 2.23 29.82
C TYR A 47 -19.64 0.97 30.17
N PHE A 48 -18.75 1.07 31.14
CA PHE A 48 -17.93 -0.04 31.64
C PHE A 48 -18.23 -0.31 33.12
N SER A 49 -17.72 -1.40 33.66
CA SER A 49 -17.73 -1.65 35.10
C SER A 49 -16.46 -1.11 35.75
N GLY A 50 -16.59 -0.33 36.82
CA GLY A 50 -15.49 0.12 37.67
C GLY A 50 -15.02 -0.98 38.64
N PRO A 51 -13.88 -0.79 39.32
CA PRO A 51 -13.35 -1.77 40.29
C PRO A 51 -14.28 -2.07 41.48
N ASP A 52 -15.15 -1.12 41.82
CA ASP A 52 -16.18 -1.26 42.86
C ASP A 52 -17.48 -1.92 42.35
N GLY A 53 -17.49 -2.36 41.09
CA GLY A 53 -18.65 -2.94 40.42
C GLY A 53 -19.71 -1.93 39.99
N ARG A 54 -19.48 -0.62 40.13
CA ARG A 54 -20.40 0.40 39.66
C ARG A 54 -20.18 0.72 38.18
N ASP A 55 -21.21 1.22 37.52
CA ASP A 55 -21.09 1.66 36.13
C ASP A 55 -20.25 2.94 36.03
N VAL A 56 -19.30 2.92 35.11
CA VAL A 56 -18.40 4.02 34.79
C VAL A 56 -18.65 4.45 33.35
N VAL A 57 -18.97 5.71 33.14
CA VAL A 57 -19.17 6.28 31.80
C VAL A 57 -17.85 6.83 31.29
N VAL A 58 -17.35 6.26 30.20
CA VAL A 58 -16.19 6.75 29.46
C VAL A 58 -16.72 7.57 28.28
N GLN A 59 -16.37 8.86 28.25
CA GLN A 59 -16.77 9.75 27.15
C GLN A 59 -15.99 9.44 25.88
N SER A 60 -16.44 9.96 24.74
CA SER A 60 -15.65 9.89 23.51
C SER A 60 -14.35 10.70 23.63
N GLY A 61 -13.29 10.22 22.98
CA GLY A 61 -11.99 10.88 22.97
C GLY A 61 -10.82 9.92 22.73
N THR A 62 -9.61 10.49 22.76
CA THR A 62 -8.36 9.72 22.72
C THR A 62 -7.87 9.47 24.14
N TYR A 63 -7.55 8.22 24.43
CA TYR A 63 -7.06 7.78 25.74
C TYR A 63 -5.77 6.99 25.59
N GLN A 64 -4.90 7.10 26.58
CA GLN A 64 -3.82 6.15 26.79
C GLN A 64 -4.31 5.07 27.75
N LEU A 65 -4.20 3.81 27.33
CA LEU A 65 -4.59 2.65 28.12
C LEU A 65 -3.37 2.10 28.86
N GLN A 66 -3.48 1.99 30.18
CA GLN A 66 -2.41 1.51 31.05
C GLN A 66 -2.94 0.43 31.99
N GLN A 67 -2.05 -0.45 32.45
CA GLN A 67 -2.35 -1.35 33.55
C GLN A 67 -2.29 -0.59 34.88
N ALA A 68 -3.34 -0.68 35.71
CA ALA A 68 -3.34 -0.10 37.06
C ALA A 68 -2.97 -1.13 38.13
N SER A 69 -3.49 -2.35 37.99
CA SER A 69 -3.23 -3.51 38.85
C SER A 69 -3.51 -4.80 38.06
N ASP A 70 -3.50 -5.97 38.70
CA ASP A 70 -3.74 -7.27 38.04
C ASP A 70 -5.21 -7.46 37.59
N SER A 71 -6.12 -6.60 38.05
CA SER A 71 -7.56 -6.66 37.75
C SER A 71 -8.15 -5.31 37.34
N GLU A 72 -7.29 -4.34 37.00
CA GLU A 72 -7.73 -2.98 36.68
C GLU A 72 -6.96 -2.38 35.52
N LEU A 73 -7.71 -1.78 34.60
CA LEU A 73 -7.20 -0.92 33.54
C LEU A 73 -7.41 0.55 33.90
N ARG A 74 -6.48 1.39 33.45
CA ARG A 74 -6.50 2.84 33.63
C ARG A 74 -6.56 3.53 32.27
N LEU A 75 -7.58 4.34 32.07
CA LEU A 75 -7.66 5.26 30.94
C LEU A 75 -7.18 6.65 31.36
N VAL A 76 -6.16 7.15 30.67
CA VAL A 76 -5.61 8.49 30.86
C VAL A 76 -5.96 9.34 29.64
N SER A 77 -6.76 10.39 29.83
CA SER A 77 -7.01 11.40 28.79
C SER A 77 -6.10 12.59 29.00
N ALA A 78 -5.64 13.20 27.91
CA ALA A 78 -4.92 14.47 27.99
C ALA A 78 -5.81 15.63 28.48
N ALA A 79 -7.14 15.50 28.31
CA ALA A 79 -8.11 16.54 28.69
C ALA A 79 -8.66 16.37 30.12
N ALA A 80 -8.54 15.19 30.73
CA ALA A 80 -9.10 14.90 32.04
C ALA A 80 -8.06 15.06 33.15
N ILE A 81 -8.49 15.63 34.28
CA ILE A 81 -7.62 15.82 35.46
C ILE A 81 -7.37 14.49 36.18
N SER A 82 -8.36 13.60 36.20
CA SER A 82 -8.30 12.32 36.89
C SER A 82 -8.42 11.15 35.90
N PRO A 83 -7.61 10.09 36.07
CA PRO A 83 -7.73 8.89 35.25
C PRO A 83 -9.02 8.13 35.59
N ILE A 84 -9.52 7.38 34.62
CA ILE A 84 -10.69 6.51 34.78
C ILE A 84 -10.20 5.08 35.04
N LEU A 85 -10.67 4.45 36.11
CA LEU A 85 -10.36 3.06 36.45
C LEU A 85 -11.49 2.13 35.99
N LEU A 86 -11.12 1.06 35.32
CA LEU A 86 -12.02 0.03 34.80
C LEU A 86 -11.67 -1.32 35.41
N SER A 87 -12.67 -2.09 35.79
CA SER A 87 -12.46 -3.51 36.14
C SER A 87 -12.05 -4.27 34.88
N ALA A 88 -11.03 -5.13 35.00
CA ALA A 88 -10.48 -5.90 33.91
C ALA A 88 -10.12 -7.32 34.37
N GLN A 89 -10.02 -8.23 33.41
CA GLN A 89 -9.60 -9.60 33.63
C GLN A 89 -8.27 -9.84 32.94
N THR A 90 -7.36 -10.53 33.63
CA THR A 90 -6.09 -10.98 33.05
C THR A 90 -6.29 -12.32 32.35
N THR A 91 -5.85 -12.41 31.10
CA THR A 91 -5.90 -13.60 30.26
C THR A 91 -4.53 -13.86 29.61
N ARG A 92 -4.36 -15.04 29.01
CA ARG A 92 -3.15 -15.38 28.26
C ARG A 92 -3.34 -15.00 26.79
N SER A 93 -2.40 -14.28 26.21
CA SER A 93 -2.37 -13.99 24.77
C SER A 93 -1.49 -15.00 24.03
N THR A 94 -1.83 -15.30 22.78
CA THR A 94 -1.00 -16.10 21.87
C THR A 94 0.21 -15.32 21.35
N PRO A 95 0.08 -14.06 20.88
CA PRO A 95 1.24 -13.27 20.50
C PRO A 95 1.98 -12.77 21.75
N ASP A 96 3.31 -12.90 21.74
CA ASP A 96 4.20 -12.17 22.65
C ASP A 96 4.53 -10.82 22.01
N VAL A 97 4.32 -9.74 22.75
CA VAL A 97 4.55 -8.37 22.27
C VAL A 97 5.75 -7.77 22.99
N PRO A 98 6.71 -7.14 22.28
CA PRO A 98 7.91 -6.61 22.92
C PRO A 98 7.64 -5.38 23.79
N LYS A 99 6.49 -4.73 23.58
CA LYS A 99 6.01 -3.54 24.31
C LYS A 99 4.48 -3.63 24.43
N PRO A 100 3.87 -2.96 25.42
CA PRO A 100 2.42 -2.94 25.54
C PRO A 100 1.70 -2.40 24.29
N ILE A 101 0.60 -3.04 23.91
CA ILE A 101 -0.24 -2.64 22.76
C ILE A 101 -1.70 -2.61 23.21
N ALA A 102 -2.36 -1.48 23.02
CA ALA A 102 -3.77 -1.32 23.32
C ALA A 102 -4.61 -1.48 22.04
N MET A 103 -5.77 -2.13 22.18
CA MET A 103 -6.74 -2.31 21.11
C MET A 103 -8.14 -2.11 21.67
N GLY A 104 -9.02 -1.53 20.86
CA GLY A 104 -10.44 -1.40 21.15
C GLY A 104 -11.23 -1.77 19.91
N THR A 105 -12.28 -2.58 20.06
CA THR A 105 -13.13 -2.99 18.95
C THR A 105 -14.58 -3.08 19.38
N LEU A 106 -15.50 -2.74 18.48
CA LEU A 106 -16.93 -2.87 18.70
C LEU A 106 -17.41 -4.21 18.12
N TYR A 107 -17.94 -5.06 18.97
CA TYR A 107 -18.55 -6.34 18.66
C TYR A 107 -20.07 -6.23 18.62
N GLU A 108 -20.69 -6.76 17.56
CA GLU A 108 -22.15 -6.77 17.35
C GLU A 108 -22.82 -5.38 17.49
N SER A 109 -22.08 -4.30 17.22
CA SER A 109 -22.54 -2.91 17.34
C SER A 109 -22.97 -2.47 18.75
N GLN A 110 -22.77 -3.29 19.79
CA GLN A 110 -23.26 -3.00 21.15
C GLN A 110 -22.20 -3.18 22.23
N VAL A 111 -21.29 -4.15 22.06
CA VAL A 111 -20.28 -4.48 23.07
C VAL A 111 -18.93 -3.93 22.61
N TYR A 112 -18.30 -3.10 23.42
CA TYR A 112 -16.96 -2.60 23.14
C TYR A 112 -15.95 -3.42 23.94
N HIS A 113 -15.08 -4.15 23.25
CA HIS A 113 -14.02 -4.95 23.86
C HIS A 113 -12.73 -4.15 23.84
N LEU A 114 -12.18 -3.94 25.03
CA LEU A 114 -10.93 -3.23 25.22
C LEU A 114 -9.87 -4.20 25.73
N ILE A 115 -8.72 -4.22 25.05
CA ILE A 115 -7.63 -5.16 25.30
C ILE A 115 -6.32 -4.38 25.45
N LEU A 116 -5.53 -4.70 26.47
CA LEU A 116 -4.14 -4.30 26.61
C LEU A 116 -3.27 -5.56 26.56
N LEU A 117 -2.55 -5.75 25.45
CA LEU A 117 -1.53 -6.78 25.33
C LEU A 117 -0.27 -6.34 26.07
N LEU A 118 0.29 -7.23 26.87
CA LEU A 118 1.47 -7.03 27.69
C LEU A 118 2.58 -8.01 27.27
N PRO A 119 3.86 -7.66 27.47
CA PRO A 119 4.96 -8.61 27.30
C PRO A 119 4.79 -9.87 28.15
N GLY A 120 5.28 -11.00 27.65
CA GLY A 120 5.17 -12.29 28.35
C GLY A 120 3.83 -12.98 28.08
N SER A 121 3.28 -12.83 26.88
CA SER A 121 2.05 -13.50 26.44
C SER A 121 0.85 -13.30 27.39
N THR A 122 0.72 -12.10 27.94
CA THR A 122 -0.35 -11.73 28.89
C THR A 122 -1.21 -10.64 28.27
N ALA A 123 -2.51 -10.67 28.53
CA ALA A 123 -3.43 -9.62 28.14
C ALA A 123 -4.33 -9.23 29.30
N MET A 124 -4.75 -7.97 29.33
CA MET A 124 -5.84 -7.50 30.18
C MET A 124 -7.01 -7.08 29.32
N GLU A 125 -8.20 -7.55 29.65
CA GLU A 125 -9.40 -7.26 28.88
C GLU A 125 -10.55 -6.74 29.75
N THR A 126 -11.34 -5.83 29.18
CA THR A 126 -12.60 -5.36 29.76
C THR A 126 -13.64 -5.15 28.66
N TYR A 127 -14.90 -5.19 29.05
CA TYR A 127 -16.04 -5.07 28.15
C TYR A 127 -16.91 -3.90 28.59
N GLY A 128 -17.27 -3.07 27.64
CA GLY A 128 -18.22 -1.99 27.81
C GLY A 128 -19.42 -2.14 26.88
N SER A 129 -20.44 -1.32 27.09
CA SER A 129 -21.64 -1.26 26.26
C SER A 129 -21.90 0.16 25.78
N VAL A 130 -22.50 0.29 24.60
CA VAL A 130 -22.97 1.57 24.05
C VAL A 130 -24.26 2.05 24.73
N SER A 131 -25.13 1.12 25.16
CA SER A 131 -26.51 1.45 25.54
C SER A 131 -26.70 1.82 27.01
N GLY A 132 -25.68 1.66 27.86
CA GLY A 132 -25.78 1.82 29.32
C GLY A 132 -26.74 0.82 30.00
N VAL A 133 -27.47 0.02 29.22
CA VAL A 133 -28.35 -1.03 29.70
C VAL A 133 -27.52 -2.28 29.85
N HIS A 134 -27.05 -2.53 31.08
CA HIS A 134 -26.56 -3.85 31.45
C HIS A 134 -27.75 -4.82 31.46
N SER A 135 -27.72 -5.80 30.55
CA SER A 135 -28.71 -6.88 30.57
C SER A 135 -28.68 -7.55 31.94
N ARG A 136 -29.79 -7.43 32.68
CA ARG A 136 -29.96 -8.09 33.99
C ARG A 136 -30.03 -9.62 33.87
N GLY A 137 -30.14 -10.14 32.64
CA GLY A 137 -29.87 -11.54 32.34
C GLY A 137 -28.36 -11.74 32.34
N GLY A 138 -27.84 -12.15 33.50
CA GLY A 138 -26.41 -12.17 33.77
C GLY A 138 -25.57 -12.86 32.68
N PHE A 139 -24.62 -12.11 32.13
CA PHE A 139 -23.34 -12.68 31.71
C PHE A 139 -22.52 -13.18 32.92
N GLY A 140 -23.03 -12.97 34.15
CA GLY A 140 -22.55 -13.58 35.37
C GLY A 140 -22.53 -15.11 35.24
N ALA A 141 -21.31 -15.65 35.17
CA ALA A 141 -20.98 -17.07 35.10
C ALA A 141 -21.00 -17.77 33.74
N GLN A 142 -21.44 -17.14 32.64
CA GLN A 142 -20.88 -17.52 31.34
C GLN A 142 -19.51 -16.86 31.19
N LYS A 143 -18.54 -17.42 31.94
CA LYS A 143 -17.16 -17.65 31.46
C LYS A 143 -17.18 -18.59 30.23
N GLY A 144 -18.15 -18.41 29.34
CA GLY A 144 -18.07 -18.85 27.98
C GLY A 144 -17.04 -17.94 27.37
N MET A 145 -15.79 -18.34 27.58
CA MET A 145 -14.62 -17.91 26.86
C MET A 145 -15.07 -17.62 25.42
N VAL A 146 -15.38 -16.36 25.11
CA VAL A 146 -15.23 -15.88 23.75
C VAL A 146 -13.73 -15.84 23.59
N VAL A 147 -13.15 -17.04 23.42
CA VAL A 147 -11.92 -17.18 22.68
C VAL A 147 -12.33 -16.62 21.35
N LEU A 148 -12.09 -15.32 21.16
CA LEU A 148 -11.67 -14.84 19.87
C LEU A 148 -10.60 -15.85 19.48
N LYS A 149 -10.96 -16.81 18.60
CA LYS A 149 -9.97 -17.68 18.00
C LYS A 149 -8.89 -16.71 17.59
N ALA A 150 -7.69 -16.84 18.14
CA ALA A 150 -6.58 -15.98 17.76
C ALA A 150 -6.34 -16.08 16.24
N ASP A 151 -6.83 -17.15 15.60
CA ASP A 151 -6.94 -17.31 14.15
C ASP A 151 -7.86 -16.29 13.44
N MET A 152 -8.67 -15.54 14.18
CA MET A 152 -9.52 -14.42 13.73
C MET A 152 -9.14 -13.08 14.38
N LEU A 153 -8.00 -12.99 15.07
CA LEU A 153 -7.24 -11.74 15.00
C LEU A 153 -6.95 -11.59 13.52
N ALA A 154 -7.79 -10.82 12.83
CA ALA A 154 -7.53 -10.41 11.48
C ALA A 154 -6.13 -9.83 11.51
N ILE A 155 -5.16 -10.62 11.03
CA ILE A 155 -3.95 -10.14 10.39
C ILE A 155 -4.46 -8.91 9.66
N GLN A 156 -4.09 -7.72 10.14
CA GLN A 156 -4.42 -6.47 9.47
C GLN A 156 -4.20 -6.77 7.99
N PRO A 157 -5.28 -6.85 7.17
CA PRO A 157 -5.20 -7.51 5.88
C PRO A 157 -3.99 -6.93 5.19
N ALA A 158 -3.04 -7.82 4.85
CA ALA A 158 -1.69 -7.44 4.47
C ALA A 158 -1.80 -6.19 3.62
N GLU A 159 -1.19 -5.09 4.09
CA GLU A 159 -1.40 -3.74 3.54
C GLU A 159 -1.46 -3.86 2.02
N PRO A 160 -2.57 -3.46 1.37
CA PRO A 160 -2.86 -3.84 0.00
C PRO A 160 -1.61 -3.70 -0.84
N GLN A 161 -1.08 -4.84 -1.30
CA GLN A 161 0.23 -4.86 -1.93
C GLN A 161 0.20 -3.85 -3.07
N SER A 162 1.06 -2.83 -3.00
CA SER A 162 1.16 -1.83 -4.06
C SER A 162 1.49 -2.56 -5.36
N LEU A 163 0.65 -2.39 -6.38
CA LEU A 163 0.88 -2.96 -7.70
C LEU A 163 1.40 -1.86 -8.66
N PRO A 164 2.19 -2.23 -9.68
CA PRO A 164 2.53 -1.34 -10.79
C PRO A 164 1.28 -1.04 -11.65
N ASP A 165 1.39 -0.01 -12.50
CA ASP A 165 0.34 0.39 -13.44
C ASP A 165 1.01 0.91 -14.72
N LEU A 166 1.11 0.09 -15.76
CA LEU A 166 1.80 0.43 -16.99
C LEU A 166 0.82 1.04 -17.99
N VAL A 167 1.09 2.29 -18.39
CA VAL A 167 0.20 3.02 -19.29
C VAL A 167 0.98 3.46 -20.53
N PRO A 168 0.50 3.13 -21.75
CA PRO A 168 1.07 3.69 -22.97
C PRO A 168 0.88 5.21 -23.00
N THR A 169 1.91 5.95 -23.37
CA THR A 169 1.84 7.40 -23.51
C THR A 169 1.41 7.81 -24.91
N CYS A 170 0.91 9.04 -25.03
CA CYS A 170 0.61 9.65 -26.32
C CYS A 170 1.79 9.51 -27.29
N GLY A 171 1.51 9.03 -28.50
CA GLY A 171 2.49 8.86 -29.54
C GLY A 171 2.49 10.00 -30.56
N ARG A 172 3.54 10.04 -31.38
CA ARG A 172 3.65 10.89 -32.57
C ARG A 172 4.05 10.05 -33.76
N VAL A 173 3.35 10.25 -34.87
CA VAL A 173 3.63 9.57 -36.14
C VAL A 173 4.44 10.50 -37.03
N PHE A 174 5.58 10.02 -37.51
CA PHE A 174 6.44 10.70 -38.46
C PHE A 174 6.43 9.90 -39.76
N CYS A 175 5.99 10.52 -40.85
CA CYS A 175 5.94 9.89 -42.17
C CYS A 175 6.91 10.57 -43.12
N PHE A 176 7.66 9.77 -43.88
CA PHE A 176 8.64 10.21 -44.85
C PHE A 176 8.30 9.64 -46.23
N GLY A 177 8.37 10.49 -47.26
CA GLY A 177 8.22 10.05 -48.65
C GLY A 177 9.50 9.37 -49.13
N GLY A 178 9.38 8.12 -49.59
CA GLY A 178 10.48 7.37 -50.19
C GLY A 178 10.66 7.70 -51.67
N PRO A 179 11.87 7.50 -52.23
CA PRO A 179 12.21 7.84 -53.62
C PRO A 179 11.42 7.06 -54.68
N PHE A 180 10.71 5.98 -54.29
CA PHE A 180 9.92 5.13 -55.18
C PHE A 180 8.40 5.28 -54.98
N GLY A 181 7.94 6.41 -54.42
CA GLY A 181 6.51 6.71 -54.28
C GLY A 181 5.80 6.01 -53.11
N GLY A 182 6.53 5.36 -52.20
CA GLY A 182 5.98 4.83 -50.95
C GLY A 182 6.17 5.78 -49.78
N THR A 183 5.21 5.84 -48.86
CA THR A 183 5.33 6.57 -47.58
C THR A 183 5.71 5.58 -46.48
N THR A 184 6.82 5.83 -45.79
CA THR A 184 7.22 5.08 -44.59
C THR A 184 6.90 5.89 -43.35
N CYS A 185 6.17 5.30 -42.41
CA CYS A 185 5.83 5.95 -41.16
C CYS A 185 6.50 5.27 -39.95
N THR A 186 6.86 6.09 -38.97
CA THR A 186 7.44 5.69 -37.67
C THR A 186 6.60 6.31 -36.56
N LEU A 187 6.17 5.48 -35.61
CA LEU A 187 5.47 5.88 -34.38
C LEU A 187 6.48 5.97 -33.23
N MET A 188 6.61 7.15 -32.62
CA MET A 188 7.33 7.34 -31.35
C MET A 188 6.31 7.46 -30.22
N THR A 189 6.43 6.66 -29.17
CA THR A 189 5.52 6.63 -28.01
C THR A 189 6.34 6.25 -26.77
N GLY A 190 5.71 5.85 -25.67
CA GLY A 190 6.40 5.33 -24.50
C GLY A 190 5.47 4.56 -23.57
N VAL A 191 6.04 4.03 -22.51
CA VAL A 191 5.34 3.36 -21.41
C VAL A 191 5.71 4.06 -20.12
N LEU A 192 4.70 4.49 -19.37
CA LEU A 192 4.85 5.11 -18.06
C LEU A 192 4.33 4.15 -16.99
N ASN A 193 5.12 3.88 -15.96
CA ASN A 193 4.60 3.24 -14.76
C ASN A 193 3.94 4.30 -13.85
N GLN A 194 2.61 4.38 -13.85
CA GLN A 194 1.81 5.28 -13.01
C GLN A 194 1.54 4.71 -11.61
N GLY A 195 1.84 3.43 -11.41
CA GLY A 195 1.60 2.72 -10.16
C GLY A 195 2.59 3.09 -9.06
N THR A 196 2.29 2.64 -7.84
CA THR A 196 3.14 2.91 -6.66
C THR A 196 4.25 1.87 -6.46
N ALA A 197 4.27 0.80 -7.26
CA ALA A 197 5.30 -0.25 -7.20
C ALA A 197 6.09 -0.35 -8.51
N ALA A 198 7.28 -0.93 -8.43
CA ALA A 198 8.11 -1.20 -9.60
C ALA A 198 7.49 -2.27 -10.49
N ALA A 199 7.50 -2.04 -11.80
CA ALA A 199 7.12 -3.03 -12.79
C ALA A 199 8.35 -3.84 -13.23
N GLY A 200 8.17 -5.15 -13.39
CA GLY A 200 9.16 -6.01 -14.01
C GLY A 200 9.34 -5.72 -15.51
N PRO A 201 10.29 -6.39 -16.19
CA PRO A 201 10.40 -6.33 -17.64
C PRO A 201 9.10 -6.78 -18.30
N SER A 202 8.68 -6.07 -19.35
CA SER A 202 7.48 -6.38 -20.13
C SER A 202 7.71 -6.15 -21.64
N GLN A 203 6.64 -6.14 -22.43
CA GLN A 203 6.70 -5.87 -23.87
C GLN A 203 5.58 -4.94 -24.31
N ALA A 204 5.83 -4.11 -25.31
CA ALA A 204 4.84 -3.27 -25.94
C ALA A 204 4.68 -3.64 -27.42
N LYS A 205 3.45 -3.62 -27.91
CA LYS A 205 3.08 -4.06 -29.26
C LYS A 205 2.31 -2.98 -30.00
N ASN A 206 2.63 -2.79 -31.28
CA ASN A 206 1.86 -1.97 -32.21
C ASN A 206 1.71 -2.72 -33.55
N GLY A 207 0.52 -3.29 -33.80
CA GLY A 207 0.28 -4.20 -34.92
C GLY A 207 1.11 -5.48 -34.80
N GLY A 208 1.93 -5.78 -35.80
CA GLY A 208 2.83 -6.95 -35.80
C GLY A 208 4.18 -6.73 -35.12
N ASN A 209 4.50 -5.49 -34.71
CA ASN A 209 5.80 -5.14 -34.15
C ASN A 209 5.76 -5.18 -32.61
N THR A 210 6.78 -5.80 -32.02
CA THR A 210 6.97 -5.89 -30.56
C THR A 210 8.28 -5.24 -30.15
N GLN A 211 8.26 -4.48 -29.08
CA GLN A 211 9.42 -3.85 -28.43
C GLN A 211 9.51 -4.32 -26.98
N ALA A 212 10.72 -4.58 -26.50
CA ALA A 212 10.95 -4.91 -25.10
C ALA A 212 10.87 -3.64 -24.25
N VAL A 213 10.26 -3.76 -23.07
CA VAL A 213 10.20 -2.69 -22.07
C VAL A 213 11.00 -3.17 -20.86
N PRO A 214 12.09 -2.48 -20.46
CA PRO A 214 12.84 -2.85 -19.27
C PRO A 214 11.98 -2.63 -18.02
N ALA A 215 12.44 -3.13 -16.87
CA ALA A 215 11.79 -2.84 -15.59
C ALA A 215 11.68 -1.33 -15.36
N LEU A 216 10.53 -0.87 -14.87
CA LEU A 216 10.22 0.55 -14.66
C LEU A 216 9.91 0.83 -13.19
N GLN A 217 10.61 1.80 -12.61
CA GLN A 217 10.27 2.33 -11.28
C GLN A 217 8.97 3.16 -11.34
N PRO A 218 8.29 3.38 -10.20
CA PRO A 218 7.16 4.32 -10.12
C PRO A 218 7.50 5.68 -10.73
N GLY A 219 6.65 6.15 -11.65
CA GLY A 219 6.82 7.41 -12.36
C GLY A 219 7.84 7.39 -13.51
N GLN A 220 8.50 6.27 -13.78
CA GLN A 220 9.50 6.17 -14.84
C GLN A 220 8.84 5.98 -16.22
N LEU A 221 9.33 6.76 -17.20
CA LEU A 221 8.96 6.66 -18.61
C LEU A 221 10.04 5.91 -19.40
N HIS A 222 9.63 4.98 -20.26
CA HIS A 222 10.48 4.37 -21.28
C HIS A 222 9.97 4.71 -22.67
N GLY A 223 10.81 5.36 -23.49
CA GLY A 223 10.48 5.71 -24.86
C GLY A 223 10.55 4.50 -25.80
N LEU A 224 9.59 4.42 -26.71
CA LEU A 224 9.45 3.35 -27.70
C LEU A 224 9.41 3.93 -29.11
N VAL A 225 9.99 3.19 -30.05
CA VAL A 225 9.96 3.52 -31.48
C VAL A 225 9.49 2.30 -32.27
N PHE A 226 8.35 2.43 -32.92
CA PHE A 226 7.81 1.44 -33.84
C PHE A 226 7.95 1.97 -35.27
N GLY A 227 8.76 1.30 -36.10
CA GLY A 227 9.07 1.76 -37.46
C GLY A 227 8.54 0.85 -38.57
N ASN A 228 8.80 1.27 -39.80
CA ASN A 228 8.62 0.50 -41.04
C ASN A 228 7.16 0.20 -41.43
N TYR A 229 6.24 1.11 -41.11
CA TYR A 229 4.89 1.01 -41.65
C TYR A 229 4.86 1.54 -43.08
N TYR A 230 4.43 0.70 -44.03
CA TYR A 230 4.04 1.15 -45.36
C TYR A 230 2.60 1.66 -45.26
N GLY A 231 2.42 2.99 -45.29
CA GLY A 231 1.14 3.62 -45.02
C GLY A 231 0.94 4.00 -43.55
N GLN A 232 -0.31 4.06 -43.09
CA GLN A 232 -0.65 4.51 -41.74
C GLN A 232 -0.36 3.43 -40.69
N PRO A 233 0.31 3.76 -39.57
CA PRO A 233 0.52 2.81 -38.49
C PRO A 233 -0.81 2.45 -37.77
N PRO A 234 -0.92 1.25 -37.17
CA PRO A 234 -2.04 0.85 -36.33
C PRO A 234 -2.28 1.83 -35.18
N SER A 235 -3.52 2.26 -34.97
CA SER A 235 -3.92 3.32 -34.02
C SER A 235 -3.69 3.01 -32.54
N THR A 236 -3.34 1.76 -32.19
CA THR A 236 -3.27 1.30 -30.80
C THR A 236 -1.89 0.78 -30.43
N VAL A 237 -1.46 1.10 -29.21
CA VAL A 237 -0.30 0.48 -28.56
C VAL A 237 -0.83 -0.32 -27.38
N GLN A 238 -0.44 -1.59 -27.32
CA GLN A 238 -0.74 -2.46 -26.20
C GLN A 238 0.54 -2.71 -25.41
N VAL A 239 0.55 -2.30 -24.15
CA VAL A 239 1.57 -2.61 -23.17
C VAL A 239 1.19 -3.92 -22.48
N ASP A 240 2.22 -4.68 -22.12
CA ASP A 240 2.13 -5.98 -21.48
C ASP A 240 1.13 -6.95 -22.15
N ALA A 241 1.19 -7.07 -23.47
CA ALA A 241 0.27 -7.92 -24.23
C ALA A 241 0.32 -9.42 -23.85
N ALA A 242 1.30 -9.83 -23.04
CA ALA A 242 1.46 -11.19 -22.56
C ALA A 242 1.14 -11.36 -21.05
N ASN A 243 0.65 -10.31 -20.38
CA ASN A 243 0.32 -10.28 -18.95
C ASN A 243 1.48 -10.77 -18.07
N GLN A 244 2.68 -10.25 -18.33
CA GLN A 244 3.92 -10.57 -17.63
C GLN A 244 4.04 -9.82 -16.30
N VAL A 245 3.32 -8.71 -16.15
CA VAL A 245 3.25 -7.88 -14.95
C VAL A 245 1.82 -7.90 -14.44
N VAL A 246 1.64 -8.15 -13.13
CA VAL A 246 0.33 -8.04 -12.50
C VAL A 246 0.12 -6.58 -12.12
N GLU A 247 -0.89 -5.95 -12.70
CA GLU A 247 -1.10 -4.50 -12.59
C GLU A 247 -2.35 -4.14 -11.78
N THR A 248 -2.46 -2.88 -11.35
CA THR A 248 -3.69 -2.39 -10.71
C THR A 248 -4.87 -2.35 -11.68
N ASN A 249 -4.63 -2.12 -12.97
CA ASN A 249 -5.69 -1.94 -13.95
C ASN A 249 -5.30 -2.46 -15.35
N GLU A 250 -5.55 -3.74 -15.60
CA GLU A 250 -5.27 -4.37 -16.91
C GLU A 250 -5.97 -3.71 -18.12
N GLN A 251 -6.97 -2.84 -17.90
CA GLN A 251 -7.71 -2.19 -18.99
C GLN A 251 -6.99 -0.96 -19.55
N ASN A 252 -6.07 -0.34 -18.81
CA ASN A 252 -5.32 0.83 -19.28
C ASN A 252 -4.07 0.46 -20.11
N ASN A 253 -3.75 -0.84 -20.18
CA ASN A 253 -2.65 -1.37 -20.98
C ASN A 253 -2.84 -1.16 -22.50
N VAL A 254 -4.03 -0.77 -22.95
CA VAL A 254 -4.31 -0.47 -24.36
C VAL A 254 -4.65 1.01 -24.52
N GLY A 255 -3.79 1.74 -25.23
CA GLY A 255 -3.98 3.17 -25.51
C GLY A 255 -4.04 3.46 -27.01
N GLN A 256 -4.80 4.49 -27.38
CA GLN A 256 -4.71 5.09 -28.72
C GLN A 256 -3.53 6.06 -28.75
N HIS A 257 -2.69 5.95 -29.77
CA HIS A 257 -1.46 6.73 -29.82
C HIS A 257 -1.64 8.16 -30.39
N ILE A 258 -2.84 8.52 -30.87
CA ILE A 258 -3.11 9.86 -31.43
C ILE A 258 -3.73 10.74 -30.34
N CYS A 259 -2.94 11.66 -29.81
CA CYS A 259 -3.43 12.73 -28.94
C CYS A 259 -3.42 14.04 -29.75
N HIS A 260 -4.57 14.71 -29.82
CA HIS A 260 -4.76 15.97 -30.54
C HIS A 260 -4.17 17.18 -29.78
#